data_AF-A0A953K5C8-F1
#
_entry.id   AF-A0A953K5C8-F1
#
_cell.length_a   1.000
_cell.length_b   1.000
_cell.length_c   1.000
_cell.angle_alpha   90.00
_cell.angle_beta   90.00
_cell.angle_gamma   90.00
#
_symmetry.space_group_name_H-M   'P 1'
#
loop_
_entity.id
_entity.type
_entity.pdbx_description
1 polymer ?
#
loop_
_entity_poly.entity_id
_entity_poly.type
_entity_poly.pdbx_seq_one_letter_code
_entity_poly.pdbx_strand_id
1 'polypeptide(L)'
;MGSQQKSIEEARTFIRLAFVACTGLAFYYAHLFLGLFQNVFLFRTLAIVFMLFALPLPIIAFNNKKLFPEVKGNGKVMLNWATMLLFAHHFLMTFIFVMILQGEGRVF
;
A
#
# COMPACT_ATOMS: atom_id res chain seq x y z
N MET A 1 25.94 -14.02 5.11
CA MET A 1 24.64 -14.46 4.56
C MET A 1 24.75 -14.50 3.04
N GLY A 2 24.37 -15.61 2.40
CA GLY A 2 24.48 -15.75 0.93
C GLY A 2 23.52 -14.81 0.19
N SER A 3 23.89 -14.33 -1.00
CA SER A 3 23.09 -13.32 -1.73
C SER A 3 21.67 -13.80 -2.07
N GLN A 4 21.46 -15.11 -2.15
CA GLN A 4 20.17 -15.73 -2.45
C GLN A 4 19.19 -15.69 -1.26
N GLN A 5 19.68 -15.90 -0.02
CA GLN A 5 18.84 -15.78 1.17
C GLN A 5 18.33 -14.35 1.34
N LYS A 6 19.21 -13.36 1.12
CA LYS A 6 18.83 -11.94 1.15
C LYS A 6 17.70 -11.61 0.16
N SER A 7 17.79 -12.10 -1.08
CA SER A 7 16.72 -11.86 -2.08
C SER A 7 15.38 -12.50 -1.69
N ILE A 8 15.40 -13.68 -1.05
CA ILE A 8 14.17 -14.36 -0.62
C ILE A 8 13.51 -13.59 0.54
N GLU A 9 14.30 -13.09 1.48
CA GLU A 9 13.79 -12.29 2.60
C GLU A 9 13.18 -10.96 2.14
N GLU A 10 13.83 -10.27 1.21
CA GLU A 10 13.30 -9.05 0.61
C GLU A 10 12.00 -9.33 -0.17
N ALA A 11 11.92 -10.44 -0.93
CA ALA A 11 10.70 -10.82 -1.66
C ALA A 11 9.55 -11.16 -0.72
N ARG A 12 9.83 -11.89 0.36
CA ARG A 12 8.84 -12.18 1.42
C ARG A 12 8.35 -10.90 2.08
N THR A 13 9.26 -9.97 2.34
CA THR A 13 8.92 -8.65 2.90
C THR A 13 8.04 -7.87 1.94
N PHE A 14 8.38 -7.84 0.65
CA PHE A 14 7.56 -7.21 -0.39
C PHE A 14 6.13 -7.76 -0.41
N ILE A 15 5.98 -9.09 -0.41
CA ILE A 15 4.65 -9.73 -0.44
C ILE A 15 3.85 -9.36 0.82
N ARG A 16 4.48 -9.35 2.00
CA ARG A 16 3.81 -8.95 3.26
C ARG A 16 3.34 -7.51 3.20
N LEU A 17 4.20 -6.60 2.76
CA LEU A 17 3.85 -5.18 2.61
C LEU A 17 2.73 -4.99 1.58
N ALA A 18 2.77 -5.73 0.47
CA ALA A 18 1.74 -5.68 -0.55
C ALA A 18 0.39 -6.13 0.01
N PHE A 19 0.36 -7.20 0.82
CA PHE A 19 -0.86 -7.68 1.47
C PHE A 19 -1.43 -6.66 2.48
N VAL A 20 -0.55 -6.04 3.28
CA VAL A 20 -0.94 -4.97 4.22
C VAL A 20 -1.50 -3.76 3.46
N ALA A 21 -0.86 -3.33 2.38
CA ALA A 21 -1.37 -2.23 1.55
C ALA A 21 -2.71 -2.60 0.89
N CYS A 22 -2.89 -3.81 0.38
CA CYS A 22 -4.19 -4.25 -0.15
C CYS A 22 -5.28 -4.25 0.93
N THR A 23 -4.94 -4.61 2.18
CA THR A 23 -5.87 -4.53 3.31
C THR A 23 -6.22 -3.07 3.65
N GLY A 24 -5.25 -2.16 3.58
CA GLY A 24 -5.49 -0.72 3.71
C GLY A 24 -6.47 -0.19 2.65
N LEU A 25 -6.33 -0.67 1.41
CA LEU A 25 -7.27 -0.34 0.34
C LEU A 25 -8.69 -0.86 0.65
N ALA A 26 -8.82 -2.13 1.02
CA ALA A 26 -10.11 -2.69 1.43
C ALA A 26 -10.72 -1.91 2.60
N PHE A 27 -9.92 -1.53 3.60
CA PHE A 27 -10.34 -0.72 4.73
C PHE A 27 -10.88 0.66 4.30
N TYR A 28 -10.20 1.37 3.40
CA TYR A 28 -10.66 2.65 2.90
C TYR A 28 -12.01 2.57 2.21
N TYR A 29 -12.18 1.59 1.32
CA TYR A 29 -13.43 1.41 0.58
C TYR A 29 -14.56 0.95 1.51
N ALA A 30 -14.27 0.02 2.42
CA ALA A 30 -15.25 -0.44 3.40
C ALA A 30 -15.73 0.74 4.26
N HIS A 31 -14.85 1.65 4.66
CA HIS A 31 -15.26 2.85 5.38
C HIS A 31 -16.04 3.84 4.48
N LEU A 32 -15.57 4.11 3.27
CA LEU A 32 -16.19 5.08 2.35
C LEU A 32 -17.61 4.69 1.94
N PHE A 33 -17.88 3.39 1.75
CA PHE A 33 -19.18 2.89 1.31
C PHE A 33 -20.10 2.46 2.45
N LEU A 34 -19.56 1.89 3.54
CA LEU A 34 -20.37 1.31 4.61
C LEU A 34 -20.36 2.15 5.90
N GLY A 35 -19.50 3.18 6.00
CA GLY A 35 -19.39 3.99 7.20
C GLY A 35 -18.89 3.21 8.44
N LEU A 36 -18.09 2.16 8.23
CA LEU A 36 -17.71 1.17 9.25
C LEU A 36 -17.00 1.71 10.49
N PHE A 37 -16.45 2.93 10.44
CA PHE A 37 -15.56 3.46 11.45
C PHE A 37 -16.04 4.82 11.95
N GLN A 38 -16.70 4.85 13.10
CA GLN A 38 -17.29 6.09 13.65
C GLN A 38 -16.26 6.97 14.36
N ASN A 39 -15.12 6.40 14.79
CA ASN A 39 -14.05 7.15 15.43
C ASN A 39 -13.08 7.73 14.40
N VAL A 40 -13.24 9.02 14.12
CA VAL A 40 -12.48 9.78 13.13
C VAL A 40 -10.97 9.79 13.43
N PHE A 41 -10.60 9.94 14.70
CA PHE A 41 -9.19 9.98 15.10
C PHE A 41 -8.49 8.63 14.84
N LEU A 42 -9.13 7.53 15.25
CA LEU A 42 -8.59 6.19 15.04
C LEU A 42 -8.52 5.86 13.55
N PHE A 43 -9.55 6.25 12.78
CA PHE A 43 -9.56 6.08 11.33
C PHE A 43 -8.38 6.81 10.66
N ARG A 44 -8.16 8.09 10.96
CA ARG A 44 -7.05 8.88 10.42
C ARG A 44 -5.70 8.29 10.77
N THR A 45 -5.54 7.84 12.02
CA THR A 45 -4.32 7.19 12.48
C THR A 45 -4.04 5.92 11.67
N LEU A 46 -5.06 5.07 11.49
CA LEU A 46 -4.92 3.85 10.67
C LEU A 46 -4.61 4.17 9.20
N ALA A 47 -5.24 5.19 8.62
CA ALA A 47 -4.96 5.63 7.26
C ALA A 47 -3.48 6.02 7.07
N ILE A 48 -2.97 6.86 7.98
CA ILE A 48 -1.55 7.26 7.98
C ILE A 48 -0.66 6.02 8.13
N VAL A 49 -0.99 5.09 9.02
CA VAL A 49 -0.24 3.85 9.21
C VAL A 49 -0.20 3.01 7.93
N PHE A 50 -1.34 2.80 7.26
CA PHE A 50 -1.37 2.07 5.98
C PHE A 50 -0.53 2.76 4.90
N MET A 51 -0.55 4.10 4.83
CA MET A 51 0.31 4.86 3.91
C MET A 51 1.80 4.63 4.20
N LEU A 52 2.19 4.66 5.48
CA LEU A 52 3.60 4.43 5.87
C LEU A 52 4.06 3.02 5.53
N PHE A 53 3.21 2.01 5.69
CA PHE A 53 3.51 0.64 5.26
C PHE A 53 3.57 0.47 3.74
N ALA A 54 2.84 1.29 2.97
CA ALA A 54 2.89 1.27 1.52
C ALA A 54 4.14 1.96 0.94
N LEU A 55 4.79 2.86 1.69
CA LEU A 55 5.94 3.66 1.24
C LEU A 55 7.11 2.80 0.72
N PRO A 56 7.53 1.69 1.36
CA PRO A 56 8.65 0.89 0.87
C PRO A 56 8.32 0.09 -0.40
N LEU A 57 7.04 -0.12 -0.75
CA LEU A 57 6.65 -0.99 -1.87
C LEU A 57 7.21 -0.53 -3.22
N PRO A 58 7.02 0.75 -3.65
CA PRO A 58 7.64 1.24 -4.86
C PRO A 58 9.17 1.11 -4.82
N ILE A 59 9.80 1.45 -3.70
CA ILE A 59 11.26 1.42 -3.57
C ILE A 59 11.80 0.00 -3.81
N ILE A 60 11.17 -0.99 -3.17
CA ILE A 60 11.53 -2.40 -3.31
C ILE A 60 11.23 -2.89 -4.74
N ALA A 61 10.10 -2.47 -5.32
CA ALA A 61 9.75 -2.79 -6.70
C ALA A 61 10.76 -2.21 -7.70
N PHE A 62 11.17 -0.95 -7.59
CA PHE A 62 12.16 -0.39 -8.52
C PHE A 62 13.56 -1.01 -8.37
N ASN A 63 13.90 -1.56 -7.21
CA ASN A 63 15.19 -2.23 -6.96
C ASN A 63 15.17 -3.76 -7.27
N ASN A 64 14.13 -4.24 -7.95
CA ASN A 64 13.78 -5.67 -8.14
C ASN A 64 14.69 -6.53 -9.03
N LYS A 65 15.94 -6.13 -9.35
CA LYS A 65 16.79 -6.91 -10.29
C LYS A 65 16.93 -8.39 -9.89
N LYS A 66 16.86 -8.71 -8.59
CA LYS A 66 17.00 -10.08 -8.04
C LYS A 66 15.77 -10.60 -7.28
N LEU A 67 14.73 -9.78 -7.09
CA LEU A 67 13.59 -10.08 -6.21
C LEU A 67 12.62 -11.10 -6.81
N PHE A 68 12.32 -10.93 -8.10
CA PHE A 68 11.43 -11.80 -8.86
C PHE A 68 12.14 -12.22 -10.15
N PRO A 69 13.05 -13.20 -10.10
CA PRO A 69 13.84 -13.62 -11.27
C PRO A 69 12.97 -14.17 -12.41
N GLU A 70 11.79 -14.68 -12.08
CA GLU A 70 10.78 -15.19 -13.02
C GLU A 70 10.03 -14.06 -13.75
N VAL A 71 9.94 -12.87 -13.15
CA VAL A 71 9.26 -11.71 -13.73
C VAL A 71 10.26 -10.97 -14.63
N LYS A 72 10.13 -11.15 -15.94
CA LYS A 72 11.01 -10.54 -16.95
C LYS A 72 10.26 -9.56 -17.87
N GLY A 73 11.00 -8.67 -18.52
CA GLY A 73 10.47 -7.71 -19.49
C GLY A 73 9.33 -6.85 -18.92
N ASN A 74 8.18 -6.85 -19.61
CA ASN A 74 7.00 -6.05 -19.26
C ASN A 74 6.42 -6.36 -17.88
N GLY A 75 6.60 -7.57 -17.35
CA GLY A 75 6.11 -7.91 -16.00
C GLY A 75 6.75 -7.05 -14.91
N LYS A 76 8.03 -6.67 -15.05
CA LYS A 76 8.71 -5.78 -14.09
C LYS A 76 8.15 -4.36 -14.18
N VAL A 77 7.90 -3.90 -15.41
CA VAL A 77 7.31 -2.59 -15.66
C VAL A 77 5.92 -2.51 -15.05
N MET A 78 5.08 -3.54 -15.26
CA MET A 78 3.75 -3.62 -14.65
C MET A 78 3.82 -3.65 -13.12
N LEU A 79 4.74 -4.41 -12.52
CA LEU A 79 4.89 -4.46 -11.06
C LEU A 79 5.29 -3.09 -10.47
N ASN A 80 6.20 -2.39 -11.13
CA ASN A 80 6.62 -1.04 -10.71
C ASN A 80 5.45 -0.05 -10.81
N TRP A 81 4.68 -0.10 -11.90
CA TRP A 81 3.48 0.72 -12.05
C TRP A 81 2.40 0.37 -11.03
N ALA A 82 2.13 -0.92 -10.81
CA ALA A 82 1.12 -1.37 -9.85
C ALA A 82 1.46 -0.91 -8.43
N THR A 83 2.72 -1.01 -8.02
CA THR A 83 3.16 -0.54 -6.70
C THR A 83 3.14 0.98 -6.58
N MET A 84 3.53 1.71 -7.64
CA MET A 84 3.39 3.17 -7.69
C MET A 84 1.93 3.62 -7.59
N LEU A 85 1.03 3.00 -8.36
CA LEU A 85 -0.40 3.31 -8.34
C LEU A 85 -1.01 2.97 -6.98
N LEU A 86 -0.66 1.83 -6.40
CA LEU A 86 -1.13 1.44 -5.07
C LEU A 86 -0.67 2.44 -4.00
N PHE A 87 0.59 2.88 -4.04
CA PHE A 87 1.11 3.90 -3.14
C PHE A 87 0.43 5.26 -3.36
N ALA A 88 0.31 5.71 -4.61
CA ALA A 88 -0.36 6.96 -4.94
C ALA A 88 -1.83 6.95 -4.48
N HIS A 89 -2.50 5.81 -4.62
CA HIS A 89 -3.85 5.62 -4.11
C HIS A 89 -3.89 5.73 -2.57
N HIS A 90 -2.97 5.08 -1.85
CA HIS A 90 -2.89 5.22 -0.40
C HIS A 90 -2.63 6.65 0.05
N PHE A 91 -1.72 7.34 -0.64
CA PHE A 91 -1.44 8.75 -0.40
C PHE A 91 -2.69 9.60 -0.59
N LEU A 92 -3.40 9.43 -1.72
CA LEU A 92 -4.61 10.18 -2.03
C LEU A 92 -5.73 9.91 -1.02
N MET A 93 -6.00 8.64 -0.69
CA MET A 93 -7.05 8.30 0.28
C MET A 93 -6.72 8.85 1.66
N THR A 94 -5.47 8.73 2.11
CA THR A 94 -5.03 9.32 3.38
C THR A 94 -5.19 10.83 3.37
N PHE A 95 -4.79 11.50 2.28
CA PHE A 95 -4.97 12.93 2.12
C PHE A 95 -6.45 13.33 2.19
N ILE A 96 -7.33 12.64 1.46
CA ILE A 96 -8.78 12.88 1.50
C ILE A 96 -9.31 12.73 2.93
N PHE A 97 -9.00 11.64 3.63
CA PHE A 97 -9.58 11.39 4.95
C PHE A 97 -8.99 12.23 6.09
N VAL A 98 -7.72 12.63 5.96
CA VAL A 98 -7.05 13.43 7.00
C VAL A 98 -7.32 14.92 6.77
N MET A 99 -7.26 15.39 5.53
CA MET A 99 -7.31 16.82 5.21
C MET A 99 -8.70 17.29 4.79
N ILE A 100 -9.49 16.44 4.12
CA ILE A 100 -10.76 16.85 3.49
C ILE A 100 -11.96 16.38 4.31
N LEU A 101 -12.06 15.08 4.59
CA LEU A 101 -13.20 14.50 5.33
C LEU A 101 -12.99 14.71 6.84
N GLN A 102 -13.47 15.84 7.35
CA GLN A 102 -13.23 16.24 8.74
C GLN A 102 -14.03 15.48 9.79
N GLY A 103 -14.90 14.53 9.42
CA GLY A 103 -15.55 13.64 10.40
C GLY A 103 -16.90 13.06 10.00
N GLU A 104 -17.50 13.51 8.89
CA GLU A 104 -18.83 13.05 8.49
C GLU A 104 -18.83 11.92 7.43
N GLY A 105 -17.64 11.49 6.99
CA GLY A 105 -17.38 10.13 6.49
C GLY A 105 -18.32 9.55 5.42
N ARG A 106 -19.07 10.37 4.70
CA ARG A 106 -19.99 9.95 3.67
C ARG A 106 -19.91 10.89 2.48
N VAL A 107 -19.64 10.31 1.31
CA VAL A 107 -19.82 11.00 0.03
C VAL A 107 -21.29 10.87 -0.42
N PHE A 108 -22.16 10.22 0.38
CA PHE A 108 -23.60 10.05 0.16
C PHE A 108 -24.42 10.14 1.44
#